data_AF-I1YIN0-F1
#
_entry.id   AF-I1YIN0-F1
#
_cell.length_a   1.000
_cell.length_b   1.000
_cell.length_c   1.000
_cell.angle_alpha   90.00
_cell.angle_beta   90.00
_cell.angle_gamma   90.00
#
_symmetry.space_group_name_H-M   'P 1'
#
loop_
_entity.id
_entity.type
_entity.pdbx_description
1 polymer ?
#
loop_
_entity_poly.entity_id
_entity_poly.type
_entity_poly.pdbx_seq_one_letter_code
_entity_poly.pdbx_strand_id
1 'polypeptide(L)'
;MLRRWEQPITYFIHHETGDKALHNQLTKIHLSQLASITGTTFLPAKTAESSKLQIYFTNEQNLGEDLKQKFELTGTQLTAIQHHNICLARISTAGNHIKHALVLIPVDRARANAKLLSCIVEELTQIMGLPNDDDRVFPSIFNDRSVDEFLTGLDYMLLKLLYHPSLRPGMSAKQVRSHVTKIMQTDEYQQWLNEADGQVRSSGLYPLLH
;
A
#
# COMPACT_ATOMS: atom_id res chain seq x y z
N MET A 1 -12.46 12.80 2.48
CA MET A 1 -13.28 12.26 1.37
C MET A 1 -12.57 11.02 0.83
N LEU A 2 -13.31 10.07 0.26
CA LEU A 2 -12.74 8.84 -0.30
C LEU A 2 -11.79 9.17 -1.46
N ARG A 3 -10.60 8.57 -1.45
CA ARG A 3 -9.58 8.66 -2.51
C ARG A 3 -9.16 7.25 -2.90
N ARG A 4 -9.09 6.98 -4.21
CA ARG A 4 -8.61 5.70 -4.76
C ARG A 4 -8.15 5.87 -6.20
N TRP A 5 -7.56 4.82 -6.77
CA TRP A 5 -7.28 4.73 -8.20
C TRP A 5 -8.57 4.42 -8.98
N GLU A 6 -8.67 4.95 -10.20
CA GLU A 6 -9.75 4.62 -11.16
C GLU A 6 -9.24 4.15 -12.54
N GLN A 7 -7.92 4.11 -12.69
CA GLN A 7 -7.26 3.68 -13.92
C GLN A 7 -6.22 2.61 -13.59
N PRO A 8 -5.78 1.81 -14.58
CA PRO A 8 -4.63 0.95 -14.42
C PRO A 8 -3.42 1.71 -13.87
N ILE A 9 -2.69 1.04 -12.99
CA ILE A 9 -1.53 1.56 -12.26
C ILE A 9 -0.29 1.06 -12.98
N THR A 10 0.37 1.93 -13.74
CA THR A 10 1.67 1.61 -14.33
C THR A 10 2.76 1.79 -13.28
N TYR A 11 3.60 0.79 -13.04
CA TYR A 11 4.61 0.83 -11.99
C TYR A 11 6.03 0.68 -12.54
N PHE A 12 7.00 1.35 -11.91
CA PHE A 12 8.43 1.22 -12.21
C PHE A 12 9.21 1.01 -10.91
N ILE A 13 10.19 0.11 -10.92
CA ILE A 13 11.00 -0.23 -9.74
C ILE A 13 12.43 0.27 -9.95
N HIS A 14 12.86 1.17 -9.08
CA HIS A 14 14.22 1.67 -8.98
C HIS A 14 15.01 0.82 -7.97
N HIS A 15 16.23 0.44 -8.35
CA HIS A 15 17.12 -0.35 -7.50
C HIS A 15 18.44 0.37 -7.31
N GLU A 16 18.67 0.88 -6.11
CA GLU A 16 19.94 1.47 -5.67
C GLU A 16 20.73 0.51 -4.77
N THR A 17 20.21 -0.71 -4.60
CA THR A 17 20.78 -1.79 -3.80
C THR A 17 20.90 -3.08 -4.61
N GLY A 18 21.53 -4.11 -4.02
CA GLY A 18 21.59 -5.47 -4.56
C GLY A 18 20.22 -6.18 -4.57
N ASP A 19 20.21 -7.49 -4.82
CA ASP A 19 19.01 -8.34 -4.72
C ASP A 19 17.80 -7.92 -5.58
N LYS A 20 18.05 -7.26 -6.72
CA LYS A 20 16.99 -6.76 -7.63
C LYS A 20 15.95 -7.82 -8.00
N ALA A 21 16.40 -9.06 -8.21
CA ALA A 21 15.52 -10.18 -8.54
C ALA A 21 14.52 -10.47 -7.42
N LEU A 22 15.00 -10.52 -6.17
CA LEU A 22 14.16 -10.74 -4.99
C LEU A 22 13.16 -9.60 -4.81
N HIS A 23 13.63 -8.35 -4.81
CA HIS A 23 12.77 -7.17 -4.67
C HIS A 23 11.68 -7.15 -5.75
N ASN A 24 12.04 -7.41 -7.02
CA ASN A 24 11.08 -7.49 -8.11
C ASN A 24 10.05 -8.61 -7.91
N GLN A 25 10.48 -9.78 -7.43
CA GLN A 25 9.60 -10.90 -7.16
C GLN A 25 8.61 -10.58 -6.04
N LEU A 26 9.09 -10.09 -4.90
CA LEU A 26 8.27 -9.74 -3.74
C LEU A 26 7.22 -8.67 -4.10
N THR A 27 7.64 -7.60 -4.77
CA THR A 27 6.72 -6.56 -5.25
C THR A 27 5.66 -7.15 -6.19
N LYS A 28 6.05 -7.95 -7.19
CA LYS A 28 5.09 -8.53 -8.15
C LYS A 28 4.07 -9.43 -7.47
N ILE A 29 4.50 -10.27 -6.53
CA ILE A 29 3.61 -11.16 -5.78
C ILE A 29 2.56 -10.35 -5.01
N HIS A 30 2.99 -9.31 -4.30
CA HIS A 30 2.04 -8.50 -3.53
C HIS A 30 1.14 -7.62 -4.41
N LEU A 31 1.65 -7.02 -5.49
CA LEU A 31 0.82 -6.31 -6.46
C LEU A 31 -0.24 -7.22 -7.09
N SER A 32 0.09 -8.50 -7.34
CA SER A 32 -0.88 -9.49 -7.81
C SER A 32 -1.96 -9.78 -6.77
N GLN A 33 -1.59 -9.84 -5.49
CA GLN A 33 -2.56 -9.99 -4.40
C GLN A 33 -3.51 -8.78 -4.35
N LEU A 34 -2.98 -7.56 -4.37
CA LEU A 34 -3.80 -6.34 -4.41
C LEU A 34 -4.73 -6.30 -5.62
N ALA A 35 -4.24 -6.69 -6.80
CA ALA A 35 -5.06 -6.79 -8.02
C ALA A 35 -6.24 -7.75 -7.83
N SER A 36 -5.99 -8.95 -7.26
CA SER A 36 -7.04 -9.96 -7.04
C SER A 36 -8.11 -9.51 -6.05
N ILE A 37 -7.72 -8.74 -5.02
CA ILE A 37 -8.66 -8.22 -4.01
C ILE A 37 -9.48 -7.08 -4.60
N THR A 38 -8.82 -6.11 -5.24
CA THR A 38 -9.42 -4.83 -5.62
C THR A 38 -10.00 -4.78 -7.04
N GLY A 39 -9.66 -5.76 -7.89
CA GLY A 39 -9.95 -5.72 -9.33
C GLY A 39 -9.11 -4.69 -10.09
N THR A 40 -8.12 -4.06 -9.45
CA THR A 40 -7.22 -3.12 -10.13
C THR A 40 -6.22 -3.85 -11.03
N THR A 41 -5.68 -3.13 -12.02
CA THR A 41 -4.66 -3.67 -12.93
C THR A 41 -3.34 -2.97 -12.68
N PHE A 42 -2.30 -3.74 -12.37
CA PHE A 42 -0.92 -3.26 -12.32
C PHE A 42 -0.17 -3.66 -13.58
N LEU A 43 0.54 -2.72 -14.19
CA LEU A 43 1.30 -2.95 -15.42
C LEU A 43 2.73 -2.43 -15.24
N PRO A 44 3.77 -3.19 -15.60
CA PRO A 44 5.12 -2.64 -15.60
C PRO A 44 5.24 -1.52 -16.65
N ALA A 45 5.79 -0.38 -16.25
CA ALA A 45 6.08 0.73 -17.13
C ALA A 45 7.37 0.48 -17.92
N LYS A 46 7.48 1.07 -19.12
CA LYS A 46 8.71 0.99 -19.93
C LYS A 46 9.82 1.89 -19.40
N THR A 47 9.44 3.06 -18.88
CA THR A 47 10.35 4.03 -18.26
C THR A 47 9.74 4.60 -16.99
N ALA A 48 10.56 5.18 -16.12
CA ALA A 48 10.13 5.78 -14.86
C ALA A 48 9.12 6.93 -15.08
N GLU A 49 9.35 7.76 -16.10
CA GLU A 49 8.52 8.94 -16.43
C GLU A 49 7.12 8.54 -16.91
N SER A 50 6.99 7.34 -17.49
CA SER A 50 5.71 6.78 -17.94
C SER A 50 4.92 6.05 -16.84
N SER A 51 5.50 5.94 -15.64
CA SER A 51 4.90 5.23 -14.51
C SER A 51 4.08 6.15 -13.60
N LYS A 52 2.95 5.64 -13.11
CA LYS A 52 2.14 6.29 -12.07
C LYS A 52 2.61 5.93 -10.67
N LEU A 53 3.15 4.72 -10.49
CA LEU A 53 3.69 4.23 -9.23
C LEU A 53 5.20 4.04 -9.38
N GLN A 54 5.98 4.80 -8.63
CA GLN A 54 7.44 4.60 -8.55
C GLN A 54 7.82 3.96 -7.22
N ILE A 55 8.56 2.86 -7.27
CA ILE A 55 8.96 2.08 -6.11
C ILE A 55 10.48 2.11 -6.03
N TYR A 56 11.02 2.73 -4.99
CA TYR A 56 12.45 2.90 -4.78
C TYR A 56 12.94 1.96 -3.69
N PHE A 57 13.77 0.99 -4.07
CA PHE A 57 14.58 0.21 -3.15
C PHE A 57 15.92 0.92 -2.97
N THR A 58 15.97 1.81 -1.98
CA THR A 58 17.13 2.66 -1.65
C THR A 58 17.96 2.06 -0.50
N ASN A 59 18.96 2.79 -0.04
CA ASN A 59 19.75 2.47 1.16
C ASN A 59 19.70 3.63 2.17
N GLU A 60 20.11 3.36 3.39
CA GLU A 60 20.14 4.30 4.51
C GLU A 60 20.92 5.58 4.20
N GLN A 61 22.00 5.47 3.44
CA GLN A 61 22.89 6.60 3.13
C GLN A 61 22.20 7.60 2.20
N ASN A 62 21.37 7.11 1.26
CA ASN A 62 20.64 7.92 0.31
C ASN A 62 19.32 8.48 0.87
N LEU A 63 18.81 7.90 1.96
CA LEU A 63 17.48 8.21 2.51
C LEU A 63 17.26 9.71 2.72
N GLY A 64 18.23 10.41 3.31
CA GLY A 64 18.09 11.86 3.57
C GLY A 64 17.93 12.70 2.29
N GLU A 65 18.60 12.31 1.21
CA GLU A 65 18.48 13.01 -0.08
C GLU A 65 17.20 12.59 -0.82
N ASP A 66 16.82 11.32 -0.73
CA ASP A 66 15.56 10.82 -1.29
C ASP A 66 14.35 11.51 -0.67
N LEU A 67 14.34 11.67 0.65
CA LEU A 67 13.28 12.38 1.36
C LEU A 67 13.18 13.86 0.93
N LYS A 68 14.30 14.53 0.68
CA LYS A 68 14.30 15.91 0.18
C LYS A 68 13.80 15.99 -1.26
N GLN A 69 14.38 15.20 -2.17
CA GLN A 69 14.12 15.32 -3.60
C GLN A 69 12.77 14.72 -4.02
N LYS A 70 12.36 13.61 -3.39
CA LYS A 70 11.22 12.81 -3.81
C LYS A 70 9.98 13.05 -2.97
N PHE A 71 10.15 13.43 -1.69
CA PHE A 71 9.05 13.74 -0.76
C PHE A 71 8.97 15.23 -0.38
N GLU A 72 9.91 16.07 -0.85
CA GLU A 72 9.94 17.51 -0.59
C GLU A 72 10.01 17.86 0.92
N LEU A 73 10.58 16.96 1.72
CA LEU A 73 10.69 17.12 3.18
C LEU A 73 11.92 17.94 3.54
N THR A 74 11.76 18.88 4.47
CA THR A 74 12.84 19.77 4.92
C THR A 74 12.82 19.97 6.44
N GLY A 75 13.90 20.53 6.98
CA GLY A 75 13.99 20.95 8.39
C GLY A 75 13.72 19.82 9.38
N THR A 76 12.92 20.12 10.41
CA THR A 76 12.61 19.18 11.51
C THR A 76 11.78 17.98 11.05
N GLN A 77 10.95 18.13 10.02
CA GLN A 77 10.13 17.05 9.48
C GLN A 77 10.99 15.99 8.80
N LEU A 78 11.98 16.43 8.00
CA LEU A 78 12.97 15.53 7.41
C LEU A 78 13.68 14.73 8.49
N THR A 79 14.18 15.41 9.53
CA THR A 79 14.90 14.75 10.63
C THR A 79 14.00 13.76 11.36
N ALA A 80 12.76 14.10 11.69
CA ALA A 80 11.85 13.21 12.39
C ALA A 80 11.56 11.94 11.57
N ILE A 81 11.19 12.10 10.30
CA ILE A 81 10.88 10.99 9.40
C ILE A 81 12.10 10.11 9.18
N GLN A 82 13.26 10.72 8.94
CA GLN A 82 14.51 9.99 8.71
C GLN A 82 14.91 9.15 9.92
N HIS A 83 14.61 9.54 11.16
CA HIS A 83 14.99 8.75 12.34
C HIS A 83 13.94 7.73 12.78
N HIS A 84 12.67 7.95 12.49
CA HIS A 84 11.57 7.14 13.05
C HIS A 84 10.91 6.19 12.06
N ASN A 85 10.91 6.49 10.75
CA ASN A 85 10.17 5.69 9.79
C ASN A 85 11.08 4.65 9.13
N ILE A 86 10.61 3.40 9.03
CA ILE A 86 11.37 2.33 8.36
C ILE A 86 11.21 2.41 6.84
N CYS A 87 10.00 2.69 6.37
CA CYS A 87 9.65 2.87 4.97
C CYS A 87 8.67 4.04 4.83
N LEU A 88 8.43 4.48 3.59
CA LEU A 88 7.54 5.58 3.29
C LEU A 88 6.74 5.38 2.01
N ALA A 89 5.47 5.78 2.04
CA ALA A 89 4.66 6.02 0.86
C ALA A 89 4.11 7.45 0.80
N ARG A 90 3.86 7.93 -0.41
CA ARG A 90 3.02 9.10 -0.65
C ARG A 90 2.13 8.89 -1.87
N ILE A 91 0.97 9.53 -1.85
CA ILE A 91 0.07 9.62 -2.99
C ILE A 91 -0.09 11.09 -3.42
N SER A 92 -0.24 11.31 -4.71
CA SER A 92 -0.61 12.60 -5.28
C SER A 92 -1.93 12.46 -6.03
N THR A 93 -2.85 13.39 -5.80
CA THR A 93 -4.21 13.32 -6.32
C THR A 93 -4.54 14.48 -7.26
N ALA A 94 -5.41 14.23 -8.23
CA ALA A 94 -6.12 15.29 -8.97
C ALA A 94 -7.58 15.28 -8.49
N GLY A 95 -7.92 16.25 -7.63
CA GLY A 95 -9.13 16.18 -6.82
C GLY A 95 -9.05 14.97 -5.88
N ASN A 96 -10.03 14.07 -5.97
CA ASN A 96 -10.10 12.86 -5.14
C ASN A 96 -9.56 11.59 -5.83
N HIS A 97 -9.04 11.72 -7.05
CA HIS A 97 -8.49 10.61 -7.82
C HIS A 97 -7.00 10.51 -7.59
N ILE A 98 -6.53 9.34 -7.17
CA ILE A 98 -5.08 9.10 -7.09
C ILE A 98 -4.52 9.07 -8.52
N LYS A 99 -3.44 9.83 -8.75
CA LYS A 99 -2.77 9.97 -10.05
C LYS A 99 -1.35 9.45 -10.04
N HIS A 100 -0.63 9.70 -8.95
CA HIS A 100 0.72 9.21 -8.76
C HIS A 100 0.90 8.69 -7.35
N ALA A 101 1.83 7.76 -7.18
CA ALA A 101 2.29 7.31 -5.88
C ALA A 101 3.79 7.05 -5.93
N LEU A 102 4.43 7.21 -4.78
CA LEU A 102 5.83 6.92 -4.59
C LEU A 102 5.99 6.10 -3.32
N VAL A 103 6.74 5.01 -3.41
CA VAL A 103 7.12 4.14 -2.29
C VAL A 103 8.63 4.15 -2.18
N LEU A 104 9.16 4.29 -0.97
CA LEU A 104 10.58 4.33 -0.66
C LEU A 104 10.89 3.34 0.46
N ILE A 105 11.78 2.40 0.18
CA ILE A 105 12.19 1.34 1.10
C ILE A 105 13.72 1.38 1.22
N PRO A 106 14.28 1.91 2.33
CA PRO A 106 15.70 1.76 2.66
C PRO A 106 15.98 0.31 3.05
N VAL A 107 16.49 -0.47 2.10
CA VAL A 107 16.53 -1.94 2.18
C VAL A 107 17.41 -2.45 3.32
N ASP A 108 18.55 -1.82 3.55
CA ASP A 108 19.48 -2.12 4.64
C ASP A 108 18.83 -1.88 6.01
N ARG A 109 18.19 -0.72 6.23
CA ARG A 109 17.42 -0.43 7.45
C ARG A 109 16.27 -1.43 7.63
N ALA A 110 15.49 -1.66 6.58
CA ALA A 110 14.35 -2.57 6.64
C ALA A 110 14.79 -4.00 6.98
N ARG A 111 15.89 -4.49 6.39
CA ARG A 111 16.44 -5.81 6.71
C ARG A 111 17.02 -5.89 8.11
N ALA A 112 17.72 -4.87 8.58
CA ALA A 112 18.27 -4.82 9.94
C ALA A 112 17.18 -4.94 11.01
N ASN A 113 15.95 -4.52 10.69
CA ASN A 113 14.78 -4.61 11.57
C ASN A 113 13.84 -5.78 11.22
N ALA A 114 14.20 -6.67 10.29
CA ALA A 114 13.34 -7.74 9.77
C ALA A 114 11.99 -7.26 9.19
N LYS A 115 11.95 -6.06 8.61
CA LYS A 115 10.74 -5.38 8.09
C LYS A 115 10.67 -5.27 6.58
N LEU A 116 11.56 -5.92 5.81
CA LEU A 116 11.53 -5.79 4.34
C LEU A 116 10.19 -6.25 3.74
N LEU A 117 9.68 -7.41 4.16
CA LEU A 117 8.40 -7.93 3.67
C LEU A 117 7.24 -7.03 4.10
N SER A 118 7.18 -6.68 5.39
CA SER A 118 6.12 -5.82 5.91
C SER A 118 6.12 -4.44 5.25
N CYS A 119 7.28 -3.83 5.00
CA CYS A 119 7.36 -2.56 4.27
C CYS A 119 6.85 -2.67 2.83
N ILE A 120 7.12 -3.77 2.13
CA ILE A 120 6.56 -3.97 0.79
C ILE A 120 5.03 -4.09 0.85
N VAL A 121 4.51 -4.85 1.81
CA VAL A 121 3.06 -5.06 1.97
C VAL A 121 2.37 -3.75 2.38
N GLU A 122 2.86 -3.11 3.43
CA GLU A 122 2.30 -1.91 4.01
C GLU A 122 2.23 -0.78 2.99
N GLU A 123 3.38 -0.39 2.43
CA GLU A 123 3.46 0.81 1.60
C GLU A 123 2.70 0.65 0.27
N LEU A 124 2.76 -0.53 -0.35
CA LEU A 124 2.00 -0.80 -1.58
C LEU A 124 0.49 -0.91 -1.33
N THR A 125 0.07 -1.30 -0.14
CA THR A 125 -1.35 -1.31 0.20
C THR A 125 -1.85 0.10 0.53
N GLN A 126 -1.07 0.89 1.28
CA GLN A 126 -1.44 2.26 1.63
C GLN A 126 -1.70 3.14 0.40
N ILE A 127 -0.87 3.00 -0.64
CA ILE A 127 -1.04 3.77 -1.89
C ILE A 127 -2.33 3.43 -2.63
N MET A 128 -3.07 2.38 -2.24
CA MET A 128 -4.38 2.07 -2.79
C MET A 128 -5.47 3.06 -2.36
N GLY A 129 -5.21 3.89 -1.34
CA GLY A 129 -6.13 4.90 -0.82
C GLY A 129 -6.51 4.73 0.64
N LEU A 130 -5.75 3.93 1.39
CA LEU A 130 -5.91 3.68 2.82
C LEU A 130 -4.65 4.18 3.54
N PRO A 131 -4.47 5.50 3.71
CA PRO A 131 -3.29 6.02 4.40
C PRO A 131 -3.31 5.60 5.87
N ASN A 132 -2.12 5.38 6.42
CA ASN A 132 -1.89 5.05 7.83
C ASN A 132 -2.16 6.28 8.70
N ASP A 133 -3.32 6.34 9.37
CA ASP A 133 -3.60 7.38 10.38
C ASP A 133 -4.89 7.08 11.21
N ASP A 134 -5.16 5.82 11.54
CA ASP A 134 -6.30 5.51 12.42
C ASP A 134 -6.02 4.42 13.46
N ASP A 135 -5.62 4.86 14.66
CA ASP A 135 -5.44 4.05 15.87
C ASP A 135 -6.64 3.13 16.22
N ARG A 136 -7.82 3.36 15.63
CA ARG A 136 -9.06 2.62 15.91
C ARG A 136 -9.23 1.35 15.06
N VAL A 137 -8.38 1.11 14.06
CA VAL A 137 -8.47 -0.05 13.16
C VAL A 137 -7.45 -1.11 13.60
N PHE A 138 -7.88 -2.14 14.32
CA PHE A 138 -6.99 -3.22 14.80
C PHE A 138 -7.66 -4.60 14.64
N PRO A 139 -6.94 -5.64 14.17
CA PRO A 139 -5.57 -5.65 13.63
C PRO A 139 -5.53 -5.27 12.14
N SER A 140 -4.60 -4.41 11.73
CA SER A 140 -4.49 -3.94 10.34
C SER A 140 -3.09 -3.40 10.07
N ILE A 141 -2.56 -3.59 8.85
CA ILE A 141 -1.31 -2.92 8.44
C ILE A 141 -1.43 -1.39 8.39
N PHE A 142 -2.66 -0.85 8.49
CA PHE A 142 -2.94 0.59 8.64
C PHE A 142 -2.99 1.03 10.11
N ASN A 143 -2.39 0.25 11.01
CA ASN A 143 -2.22 0.60 12.41
C ASN A 143 -0.75 0.48 12.80
N ASP A 144 -0.16 1.58 13.27
CA ASP A 144 1.24 1.66 13.68
C ASP A 144 1.60 0.74 14.87
N ARG A 145 0.60 0.19 15.57
CA ARG A 145 0.77 -0.80 16.65
C ARG A 145 0.60 -2.25 16.18
N SER A 146 0.26 -2.46 14.91
CA SER A 146 0.10 -3.80 14.37
C SER A 146 1.43 -4.53 14.35
N VAL A 147 1.40 -5.79 14.77
CA VAL A 147 2.53 -6.71 14.70
C VAL A 147 2.49 -7.57 13.43
N ASP A 148 1.44 -7.44 12.62
CA ASP A 148 1.25 -8.25 11.43
C ASP A 148 2.16 -7.79 10.28
N GLU A 149 2.90 -8.74 9.71
CA GLU A 149 3.82 -8.51 8.59
C GLU A 149 3.14 -8.59 7.21
N PHE A 150 1.89 -9.07 7.17
CA PHE A 150 1.10 -9.32 5.96
C PHE A 150 -0.32 -8.77 6.11
N LEU A 151 -1.08 -8.74 5.00
CA LEU A 151 -2.48 -8.35 5.04
C LEU A 151 -3.28 -9.21 6.01
N THR A 152 -4.09 -8.57 6.85
CA THR A 152 -5.08 -9.24 7.72
C THR A 152 -6.41 -9.40 6.99
N GLY A 153 -7.33 -10.21 7.53
CA GLY A 153 -8.69 -10.27 7.04
C GLY A 153 -9.40 -8.90 7.06
N LEU A 154 -9.05 -8.02 8.01
CA LEU A 154 -9.57 -6.66 8.05
C LEU A 154 -9.06 -5.82 6.88
N ASP A 155 -7.77 -5.92 6.54
CA ASP A 155 -7.19 -5.23 5.38
C ASP A 155 -7.86 -5.68 4.07
N TYR A 156 -8.10 -6.98 3.93
CA TYR A 156 -8.88 -7.53 2.81
C TYR A 156 -10.27 -6.90 2.70
N MET A 157 -11.00 -6.82 3.81
CA MET A 157 -12.33 -6.22 3.84
C MET A 157 -12.29 -4.73 3.50
N LEU A 158 -11.30 -3.99 4.01
CA LEU A 158 -11.13 -2.57 3.72
C LEU A 158 -10.82 -2.32 2.24
N LEU A 159 -9.96 -3.14 1.63
CA LEU A 159 -9.65 -3.08 0.20
C LEU A 159 -10.87 -3.42 -0.66
N LYS A 160 -11.61 -4.49 -0.33
CA LYS A 160 -12.86 -4.87 -1.01
C LYS A 160 -13.90 -3.75 -0.96
N LEU A 161 -14.11 -3.17 0.21
CA LEU A 161 -15.04 -2.05 0.39
C LEU A 161 -14.56 -0.83 -0.39
N LEU A 162 -13.30 -0.42 -0.24
CA LEU A 162 -12.75 0.77 -0.92
C LEU A 162 -12.93 0.69 -2.44
N TYR A 163 -12.77 -0.50 -3.02
CA TYR A 163 -12.91 -0.73 -4.46
C TYR A 163 -14.30 -1.21 -4.89
N HIS A 164 -15.26 -1.34 -3.97
CA HIS A 164 -16.63 -1.75 -4.31
C HIS A 164 -17.25 -0.81 -5.36
N PRO A 165 -18.01 -1.33 -6.35
CA PRO A 165 -18.59 -0.54 -7.43
C PRO A 165 -19.60 0.53 -6.98
N SER A 166 -20.12 0.50 -5.75
CA SER A 166 -20.99 1.57 -5.24
C SER A 166 -20.24 2.73 -4.60
N LEU A 167 -18.93 2.59 -4.32
CA LEU A 167 -18.12 3.68 -3.79
C LEU A 167 -17.38 4.41 -4.92
N ARG A 168 -17.25 5.73 -4.80
CA ARG A 168 -16.58 6.58 -5.80
C ARG A 168 -15.69 7.62 -5.11
N PRO A 169 -14.58 8.02 -5.74
CA PRO A 169 -13.77 9.15 -5.29
C PRO A 169 -14.62 10.38 -5.00
N GLY A 170 -14.30 11.07 -3.90
CA GLY A 170 -14.99 12.30 -3.48
C GLY A 170 -16.21 12.09 -2.58
N MET A 171 -16.65 10.86 -2.36
CA MET A 171 -17.67 10.59 -1.34
C MET A 171 -17.16 11.03 0.05
N SER A 172 -18.01 11.76 0.78
CA SER A 172 -17.78 12.10 2.19
C SER A 172 -17.86 10.86 3.08
N ALA A 173 -17.32 10.94 4.31
CA ALA A 173 -17.40 9.84 5.27
C ALA A 173 -18.85 9.40 5.54
N LYS A 174 -19.80 10.35 5.57
CA LYS A 174 -21.24 10.05 5.74
C LYS A 174 -21.81 9.27 4.56
N GLN A 175 -21.45 9.64 3.33
CA GLN A 175 -21.85 8.90 2.13
C GLN A 175 -21.25 7.50 2.12
N VAL A 176 -19.94 7.39 2.35
CA VAL A 176 -19.25 6.09 2.45
C VAL A 176 -19.93 5.21 3.48
N ARG A 177 -20.19 5.71 4.70
CA ARG A 177 -20.86 4.93 5.76
C ARG A 177 -22.23 4.43 5.31
N SER A 178 -23.04 5.28 4.67
CA SER A 178 -24.36 4.88 4.16
C SER A 178 -24.27 3.76 3.11
N HIS A 179 -23.31 3.85 2.19
CA HIS A 179 -23.08 2.80 1.19
C HIS A 179 -22.55 1.51 1.84
N VAL A 180 -21.57 1.60 2.74
CA VAL A 180 -21.01 0.44 3.45
C VAL A 180 -22.09 -0.28 4.26
N THR A 181 -22.95 0.45 4.98
CA THR A 181 -24.07 -0.18 5.71
C THR A 181 -24.99 -0.98 4.79
N LYS A 182 -25.22 -0.53 3.54
CA LYS A 182 -26.00 -1.31 2.55
C LYS A 182 -25.23 -2.53 2.06
N ILE A 183 -23.93 -2.38 1.78
CA ILE A 183 -23.06 -3.50 1.38
C ILE A 183 -23.04 -4.58 2.47
N MET A 184 -22.97 -4.20 3.75
CA MET A 184 -22.93 -5.14 4.87
C MET A 184 -24.15 -6.07 4.97
N GLN A 185 -25.26 -5.71 4.33
CA GLN A 185 -26.49 -6.52 4.29
C GLN A 185 -26.55 -7.49 3.10
N THR A 186 -25.54 -7.50 2.23
CA THR A 186 -25.51 -8.41 1.06
C THR A 186 -24.84 -9.74 1.41
N ASP A 187 -25.26 -10.80 0.72
CA ASP A 187 -24.61 -12.12 0.82
C ASP A 187 -23.13 -12.08 0.39
N GLU A 188 -22.80 -11.22 -0.58
CA GLU A 188 -21.43 -11.00 -1.04
C GLU A 188 -20.53 -10.51 0.11
N TYR A 189 -21.01 -9.57 0.93
CA TYR A 189 -20.24 -9.11 2.09
C TYR A 189 -20.06 -10.21 3.14
N GLN A 190 -21.10 -11.02 3.39
CA GLN A 190 -21.00 -12.15 4.32
C GLN A 190 -20.01 -13.21 3.82
N GLN A 191 -19.99 -13.47 2.51
CA GLN A 191 -19.00 -14.35 1.90
C GLN A 191 -17.58 -13.79 2.10
N TRP A 192 -17.36 -12.51 1.80
CA TRP A 192 -16.05 -11.88 2.02
C TRP A 192 -15.60 -11.98 3.47
N LEU A 193 -16.50 -11.74 4.42
CA LEU A 193 -16.20 -11.82 5.86
C LEU A 193 -15.77 -13.24 6.27
N ASN A 194 -16.44 -14.27 5.76
CA ASN A 194 -16.13 -15.67 6.07
C ASN A 194 -14.81 -16.15 5.43
N GLU A 195 -14.43 -15.57 4.30
CA GLU A 195 -13.25 -16.00 3.54
C GLU A 195 -12.01 -15.14 3.80
N ALA A 196 -12.16 -13.95 4.40
CA ALA A 196 -11.13 -12.91 4.46
C ALA A 196 -9.75 -13.43 4.92
N ASP A 197 -9.71 -14.11 6.07
CA ASP A 197 -8.46 -14.66 6.62
C ASP A 197 -7.87 -15.76 5.73
N GLY A 198 -8.70 -16.61 5.15
CA GLY A 198 -8.27 -17.65 4.22
C GLY A 198 -7.68 -17.07 2.93
N GLN A 199 -8.30 -16.03 2.38
CA GLN A 199 -7.86 -15.37 1.14
C GLN A 199 -6.50 -14.70 1.32
N VAL A 200 -6.26 -13.98 2.43
CA VAL A 200 -4.98 -13.31 2.65
C VAL A 200 -3.83 -14.27 2.95
N ARG A 201 -4.12 -15.41 3.61
CA ARG A 201 -3.10 -16.43 3.94
C ARG A 201 -2.76 -17.35 2.77
N SER A 202 -3.69 -17.56 1.84
CA SER A 202 -3.47 -18.41 0.66
C SER A 202 -2.85 -17.70 -0.54
N SER A 203 -2.63 -16.37 -0.44
CA SER A 203 -2.15 -15.54 -1.54
C SER A 203 -1.07 -14.55 -1.09
N GLY A 204 -0.46 -13.85 -2.06
CA GLY A 204 0.57 -12.85 -1.77
C GLY A 204 1.83 -13.46 -1.16
N LEU A 205 2.40 -12.77 -0.18
CA LEU A 205 3.69 -13.14 0.41
C LEU A 205 3.57 -14.15 1.56
N TYR A 206 2.38 -14.32 2.15
CA TYR A 206 2.17 -15.23 3.27
C TYR A 206 2.57 -16.69 2.97
N PRO A 207 2.24 -17.27 1.79
CA PRO A 207 2.65 -18.63 1.44
C PRO A 207 4.17 -18.84 1.34
N LEU A 208 4.98 -17.79 1.25
CA LEU A 208 6.44 -17.92 1.17
C LEU A 208 7.09 -18.29 2.51
N LEU A 209 6.32 -18.29 3.60
CA LEU A 209 6.78 -18.70 4.93
C LEU A 209 6.79 -20.22 5.15
N HIS A 210 6.24 -21.00 4.22
CA HIS A 210 6.01 -22.44 4.38
C HIS A 210 6.46 -23.26 3.17
#